data_AF-A0A661V721-F1
#
_entry.id   AF-A0A661V721-F1
#
_cell.length_a   1.000
_cell.length_b   1.000
_cell.length_c   1.000
_cell.angle_alpha   90.00
_cell.angle_beta   90.00
_cell.angle_gamma   90.00
#
_symmetry.space_group_name_H-M   'P 1'
#
loop_
_entity.id
_entity.type
_entity.pdbx_description
1 polymer ?
#
loop_
_entity_poly.entity_id
_entity_poly.type
_entity_poly.pdbx_seq_one_letter_code
_entity_poly.pdbx_strand_id
1 'polypeptide(L)' 'MDHGGFLSVYSHLGRISVNLQQRVKQGDIIGYSGDYDSYFGTVVHFELRNRGKAVDPLKYLK' A
#
# COMPACT_ATOMS: atom_id res chain seq x y z
N MET A 1 2.24 2.08 5.43
CA MET A 1 3.60 2.63 5.62
C MET A 1 3.48 4.10 5.94
N ASP A 2 4.13 4.54 7.02
CA ASP A 2 4.16 5.94 7.44
C ASP A 2 5.42 6.62 6.86
N HIS A 3 5.21 7.75 6.20
CA HIS A 3 6.23 8.56 5.53
C HIS A 3 6.43 9.93 6.21
N GLY A 4 6.08 10.06 7.49
CA GLY A 4 6.29 11.30 8.27
C GLY A 4 5.26 12.41 8.00
N GLY A 5 4.12 12.06 7.42
CA GLY A 5 3.04 13.00 7.07
C GLY A 5 2.01 12.40 6.12
N PHE A 6 2.44 11.43 5.31
CA PHE A 6 1.59 10.59 4.49
C PHE A 6 1.60 9.15 4.99
N LEU A 7 0.45 8.49 4.87
CA LEU A 7 0.31 7.06 5.10
C LEU A 7 -0.09 6.41 3.78
N SER A 8 0.71 5.47 3.29
CA SER A 8 0.31 4.62 2.18
C SER A 8 -0.26 3.29 2.69
N VAL A 9 -1.38 2.88 2.12
CA VAL A 9 -2.09 1.64 2.47
C VAL A 9 -2.12 0.74 1.23
N TYR A 10 -1.83 -0.54 1.43
CA TYR A 10 -1.84 -1.57 0.40
C TYR A 10 -2.76 -2.70 0.89
N SER A 11 -3.80 -2.99 0.11
CA SER A 11 -4.79 -4.04 0.44
C SER A 11 -4.95 -5.02 -0.73
N HIS A 12 -5.63 -6.15 -0.48
CA HIS A 12 -5.72 -7.29 -1.40
C HIS A 12 -4.36 -7.95 -1.73
N LEU A 13 -3.42 -7.89 -0.78
CA LEU A 13 -2.17 -8.63 -0.88
C LEU A 13 -2.43 -10.10 -0.58
N GLY A 14 -1.99 -11.00 -1.47
CA GLY A 14 -2.00 -12.44 -1.23
C GLY A 14 -0.89 -12.87 -0.27
N ARG A 15 0.18 -12.08 -0.17
CA ARG A 15 1.27 -12.30 0.78
C ARG A 15 1.88 -10.98 1.24
N ILE A 16 2.10 -10.86 2.54
CA ILE A 16 2.86 -9.76 3.14
C ILE A 16 4.30 -10.22 3.33
N SER A 17 5.27 -9.39 2.93
CA SER A 17 6.72 -9.71 2.99
C SER A 17 7.50 -8.86 3.99
N VAL A 18 6.79 -8.07 4.80
CA VAL A 18 7.35 -7.17 5.81
C VAL A 18 6.70 -7.41 7.16
N ASN A 19 7.43 -7.09 8.23
CA ASN A 19 6.92 -7.13 9.59
C ASN A 19 6.39 -5.76 10.03
N LEU A 20 5.55 -5.76 11.08
CA LEU A 20 5.10 -4.53 11.73
C LEU A 20 6.31 -3.69 12.16
N GLN A 21 6.25 -2.37 11.92
CA GLN A 21 7.33 -1.40 12.20
C GLN A 21 8.65 -1.60 11.44
N GLN A 22 8.71 -2.53 10.48
CA GLN A 22 9.88 -2.68 9.62
C GLN A 22 10.11 -1.40 8.80
N ARG A 23 11.34 -0.87 8.84
CA ARG A 23 11.77 0.21 7.95
C ARG A 23 12.00 -0.35 6.56
N VAL A 24 11.38 0.26 5.57
CA VAL A 24 11.51 -0.07 4.15
C VAL A 24 11.93 1.16 3.37
N LYS A 25 12.60 0.96 2.25
CA LYS A 25 13.01 2.00 1.29
C LYS A 25 12.14 1.92 0.04
N GLN A 26 12.13 3.00 -0.73
CA GLN A 26 11.50 3.00 -2.04
C GLN A 26 12.14 1.90 -2.91
N GLY A 27 11.30 1.07 -3.54
CA GLY A 27 11.73 -0.07 -4.35
C GLY A 27 11.80 -1.40 -3.60
N ASP A 28 11.70 -1.40 -2.26
CA ASP A 28 11.67 -2.64 -1.51
C ASP A 28 10.37 -3.42 -1.78
N ILE A 29 10.49 -4.74 -1.87
CA ILE A 29 9.33 -5.63 -1.96
C ILE A 29 8.67 -5.71 -0.58
N ILE A 30 7.42 -5.22 -0.49
CA ILE A 30 6.65 -5.21 0.76
C ILE A 30 5.55 -6.29 0.80
N GLY A 31 5.25 -6.91 -0.33
CA GLY A 31 4.26 -7.96 -0.47
C GLY A 31 3.99 -8.30 -1.92
N TYR A 32 3.11 -9.28 -2.13
CA TYR A 32 2.69 -9.76 -3.43
C TYR A 32 1.17 -9.67 -3.52
N SER A 33 0.67 -9.20 -4.66
CA SER A 33 -0.76 -9.21 -4.98
C SER A 33 -1.29 -10.64 -4.99
N GLY A 34 -2.57 -10.82 -4.65
CA GLY A 34 -3.21 -12.13 -4.73
C GLY A 34 -4.69 -12.04 -5.09
N ASP A 35 -5.30 -13.21 -5.29
CA ASP A 35 -6.71 -13.37 -5.71
C ASP A 35 -7.69 -13.59 -4.54
N TYR A 36 -7.26 -13.40 -3.30
CA TYR A 36 -8.17 -13.58 -2.16
C TYR A 36 -9.26 -12.49 -2.19
N ASP A 37 -10.45 -12.90 -2.65
CA ASP A 37 -11.72 -12.20 -2.49
C ASP A 37 -11.95 -10.95 -3.36
N SER A 38 -11.31 -10.89 -4.54
CA SER A 38 -11.59 -9.86 -5.53
C SER A 38 -12.44 -10.42 -6.68
N TYR A 39 -13.66 -9.89 -6.84
CA TYR A 39 -14.50 -10.16 -8.02
C TYR A 39 -13.82 -9.77 -9.35
N PHE A 40 -12.74 -8.97 -9.28
CA PHE A 40 -11.99 -8.43 -10.42
C PHE A 40 -10.68 -9.19 -10.70
N GLY A 41 -10.41 -10.32 -10.03
CA GLY A 41 -9.13 -11.03 -10.11
C GLY A 41 -8.00 -10.35 -9.34
N THR A 42 -6.73 -10.63 -9.68
CA THR A 42 -5.57 -10.15 -8.91
C THR A 42 -5.44 -8.65 -9.07
N VAL A 43 -5.83 -7.91 -8.04
CA VAL A 43 -5.76 -6.45 -8.00
C VAL A 43 -5.11 -6.02 -6.69
N VAL A 44 -4.37 -4.91 -6.73
CA VAL A 44 -3.86 -4.24 -5.54
C VAL A 44 -4.69 -2.99 -5.33
N HIS A 45 -5.24 -2.83 -4.15
CA HIS A 45 -5.78 -1.55 -3.74
C HIS A 45 -4.67 -0.72 -3.12
N PHE A 46 -4.47 0.48 -3.66
CA PHE A 46 -3.53 1.46 -3.16
C PHE A 46 -4.28 2.71 -2.70
N GLU A 47 -4.04 3.12 -1.46
CA GLU A 47 -4.59 4.33 -0.89
C GLU A 47 -3.46 5.19 -0.30
N LEU A 48 -3.59 6.50 -0.47
CA LEU A 48 -2.73 7.48 0.19
C LEU A 48 -3.58 8.34 1.13
N ARG A 49 -3.12 8.49 2.38
CA ARG A 49 -3.72 9.38 3.36
C ARG A 49 -2.76 10.48 3.74
N ASN A 50 -3.24 11.72 3.80
CA ASN A 50 -2.51 12.86 4.33
C ASN A 50 -3.20 13.32 5.61
N ARG A 51 -2.47 13.34 6.74
CA ARG A 51 -3.04 13.71 8.07
C ARG A 51 -4.35 12.98 8.39
N GLY A 52 -4.41 11.68 8.07
CA GLY A 52 -5.56 10.82 8.33
C GLY A 52 -6.70 10.88 7.29
N LYS A 53 -6.66 11.78 6.30
CA LYS A 53 -7.67 11.87 5.24
C LYS A 53 -7.19 11.20 3.95
N ALA A 54 -8.02 10.37 3.36
CA ALA A 54 -7.77 9.80 2.02
C ALA A 54 -7.66 10.93 0.99
N VAL A 55 -6.63 10.86 0.15
CA VAL A 55 -6.37 11.81 -0.95
C VAL A 55 -6.16 11.05 -2.25
N ASP A 56 -6.38 11.72 -3.38
CA ASP A 56 -6.09 11.16 -4.71
C ASP A 56 -4.58 10.88 -4.85
N PRO A 57 -4.16 9.60 -4.92
CA PRO A 57 -2.75 9.26 -4.91
C PRO A 57 -2.02 9.71 -6.17
N LEU A 58 -2.71 9.82 -7.31
CA LEU A 58 -2.11 10.18 -8.60
C LEU A 58 -1.56 11.62 -8.60
N LYS A 59 -2.01 12.46 -7.67
CA LYS A 59 -1.48 13.82 -7.50
C LYS A 59 -0.13 13.87 -6.78
N TYR A 60 0.29 12.77 -6.16
CA TYR A 60 1.48 12.69 -5.31
C TYR A 60 2.50 11.67 -5.80
N LEU A 61 2.08 10.73 -6.64
CA LEU A 61 2.97 9.84 -7.37
C LEU A 61 3.64 10.66 -8.50
N LYS A 62 4.97 10.78 -8.45
CA LYS A 62 5.79 11.32 -9.54
C LYS A 62 6.61 10.19 -10.15
#